data_AF-A0A6U2X9W3-F1
#
_entry.id   AF-A0A6U2X9W3-F1
#
_cell.length_a   1.000
_cell.length_b   1.000
_cell.length_c   1.000
_cell.angle_alpha   90.00
_cell.angle_beta   90.00
_cell.angle_gamma   90.00
#
_symmetry.space_group_name_H-M   'P 1'
#
loop_
_entity.id
_entity.type
_entity.pdbx_description
1 polymer ?
#
loop_
_entity_poly.entity_id
_entity_poly.type
_entity_poly.pdbx_seq_one_letter_code
_entity_poly.pdbx_strand_id
1 'polypeptide(L)'
;MGNDPSSPAAQYKKQLLKLSWRLVLTVQEQADMGSKHVSRETSRTSMNQTFTIAKRGESMDMKSTTSFLSGRAPEQIRPFHESFMESFFKYCPDLKSKFPSNYSLVSRMIQTFISNSIETKDVSKLAKSFAKSHQKHNLKSEHFQGFSEALSDTIQSRLGKFGTIELVKIWRDVTNTIVKALEKEYFKLKTQSGR
;
A
#
# COMPACT_ATOMS: atom_id res chain seq x y z
N MET A 1 -22.01 -19.28 10.67
CA MET A 1 -20.81 -19.63 11.46
C MET A 1 -20.05 -18.34 11.74
N GLY A 2 -20.05 -17.86 12.99
CA GLY A 2 -19.33 -16.64 13.36
C GLY A 2 -17.83 -16.91 13.36
N ASN A 3 -17.05 -16.08 12.64
CA ASN A 3 -15.60 -16.06 12.78
C ASN A 3 -15.28 -15.51 14.17
N ASP A 4 -15.00 -16.39 15.14
CA ASP A 4 -14.44 -15.98 16.41
C ASP A 4 -13.08 -15.31 16.17
N PRO A 5 -12.93 -14.00 16.46
CA PRO A 5 -11.66 -13.28 16.27
C PRO A 5 -10.54 -13.83 17.16
N SER A 6 -10.88 -14.61 18.19
CA SER A 6 -9.94 -15.25 19.12
C SER A 6 -9.46 -16.61 18.62
N SER A 7 -10.08 -17.17 17.57
CA SER A 7 -9.70 -18.48 17.04
C SER A 7 -8.24 -18.51 16.55
N PRO A 8 -7.52 -19.64 16.69
CA PRO A 8 -6.15 -19.77 16.19
C PRO A 8 -6.02 -19.41 14.70
N ALA A 9 -7.02 -19.76 13.88
CA ALA A 9 -7.05 -19.43 12.46
C ALA A 9 -7.17 -17.92 12.20
N ALA A 10 -8.01 -17.20 12.96
CA ALA A 10 -8.12 -15.75 12.86
C ALA A 10 -6.83 -15.04 13.28
N GLN A 11 -6.19 -15.52 14.36
CA GLN A 11 -4.90 -14.99 14.81
C GLN A 11 -3.81 -15.22 13.77
N TYR A 12 -3.75 -16.41 13.17
CA TYR A 12 -2.81 -16.71 12.08
C TYR A 12 -3.02 -15.80 10.88
N LYS A 13 -4.27 -15.63 10.41
CA LYS A 13 -4.62 -14.71 9.31
C LYS A 13 -4.16 -13.29 9.62
N LYS A 14 -4.38 -12.82 10.86
CA LYS A 14 -3.94 -11.49 11.31
C LYS A 14 -2.42 -11.35 11.30
N GLN A 15 -1.68 -12.33 11.79
CA GLN A 15 -0.20 -12.30 11.77
C GLN A 15 0.35 -12.32 10.35
N LEU A 16 -0.22 -13.14 9.47
CA LEU A 16 0.17 -13.20 8.07
C LEU A 16 -0.06 -11.86 7.35
N LEU A 17 -1.20 -11.21 7.62
CA LEU A 17 -1.47 -9.85 7.13
C LEU A 17 -0.47 -8.83 7.66
N LYS A 18 -0.12 -8.86 8.96
CA LYS A 18 0.89 -7.95 9.54
C LYS A 18 2.26 -8.11 8.90
N LEU A 19 2.73 -9.35 8.77
CA LEU A 19 4.05 -9.65 8.20
C LEU A 19 4.13 -9.28 6.72
N SER A 20 3.12 -9.67 5.95
CA SER A 20 3.05 -9.34 4.52
C SER A 20 2.90 -7.83 4.28
N TRP A 21 2.16 -7.12 5.13
CA TRP A 21 2.06 -5.67 5.07
C TRP A 21 3.40 -4.99 5.39
N ARG A 22 4.12 -5.48 6.40
CA ARG A 22 5.47 -4.98 6.72
C ARG A 22 6.42 -5.17 5.54
N LEU A 23 6.37 -6.32 4.87
CA LEU A 23 7.17 -6.57 3.66
C LEU A 23 6.85 -5.55 2.56
N VAL A 24 5.57 -5.29 2.29
CA VAL A 24 5.11 -4.27 1.32
C VAL A 24 5.66 -2.88 1.66
N LEU A 25 5.69 -2.52 2.94
CA LEU A 25 6.24 -1.23 3.42
C LEU A 25 7.78 -1.18 3.34
N THR A 26 8.49 -2.27 3.64
CA THR A 26 9.96 -2.30 3.49
C THR A 26 10.38 -2.13 2.03
N VAL A 27 9.63 -2.73 1.09
CA VAL A 27 9.82 -2.49 -0.35
C VAL A 27 9.58 -1.02 -0.70
N GLN A 28 8.63 -0.35 -0.04
CA GLN A 28 8.40 1.10 -0.20
C GLN A 28 9.58 1.94 0.32
N GLU A 29 10.10 1.63 1.50
CA GLU A 29 11.24 2.36 2.10
C GLU A 29 12.49 2.26 1.21
N GLN A 30 12.72 1.11 0.59
CA GLN A 30 13.81 0.91 -0.37
C GLN A 30 13.64 1.77 -1.63
N ALA A 31 12.42 1.85 -2.17
CA ALA A 31 12.09 2.74 -3.29
C ALA A 31 12.39 4.22 -2.96
N ASP A 32 11.99 4.65 -1.76
CA ASP A 32 12.18 6.04 -1.31
C ASP A 32 13.65 6.37 -1.06
N MET A 33 14.46 5.42 -0.58
CA MET A 33 15.91 5.58 -0.43
C MET A 33 16.65 5.62 -1.77
N GLY A 34 16.27 4.76 -2.72
CA GLY A 34 16.86 4.74 -4.07
C GLY A 34 16.65 6.06 -4.82
N SER A 35 15.46 6.65 -4.71
CA SER A 35 15.14 7.96 -5.32
C SER A 35 15.99 9.11 -4.73
N LYS A 36 16.24 9.09 -3.42
CA LYS A 36 17.10 10.09 -2.74
C LYS A 36 18.57 9.95 -3.11
N HIS A 37 19.06 8.73 -3.33
CA HIS A 37 20.45 8.50 -3.73
C HIS A 37 20.71 8.98 -5.16
N VAL A 38 19.82 8.68 -6.10
CA VAL A 38 19.90 9.15 -7.50
C VAL A 38 19.85 10.69 -7.59
N SER A 39 19.02 11.33 -6.76
CA SER A 39 18.95 12.81 -6.69
C SER A 39 20.22 13.45 -6.09
N ARG A 40 20.94 12.73 -5.21
CA ARG A 40 22.20 13.20 -4.62
C ARG A 40 23.40 12.94 -5.52
N GLU A 41 23.45 11.84 -6.27
CA GLU A 41 24.54 11.53 -7.21
C GLU A 41 24.52 12.40 -8.47
N THR A 42 23.34 12.76 -8.98
CA THR A 42 23.22 13.80 -10.02
C THR A 42 23.67 15.18 -9.55
N SER A 43 23.62 15.45 -8.24
CA SER A 43 24.16 16.69 -7.66
C SER A 43 25.64 16.58 -7.23
N ARG A 44 26.22 15.37 -7.20
CA ARG A 44 27.60 15.10 -6.75
C ARG A 44 28.56 14.65 -7.85
N THR A 45 28.11 14.54 -9.10
CA THR A 45 29.03 14.34 -10.25
C THR A 45 29.66 15.66 -10.72
N SER A 46 29.93 16.55 -9.76
CA SER A 46 30.90 17.63 -9.86
C SER A 46 31.59 17.68 -8.50
N MET A 47 32.91 17.46 -8.50
CA MET A 47 33.82 17.43 -7.35
C MET A 47 33.99 16.10 -6.57
N ASN A 48 35.08 15.44 -6.97
CA ASN A 48 36.21 15.00 -6.13
C ASN A 48 36.41 13.49 -5.87
N GLN A 49 37.44 13.01 -6.56
CA GLN A 49 38.52 12.08 -6.21
C GLN A 49 38.69 11.58 -4.75
N THR A 50 38.90 10.25 -4.67
CA THR A 50 39.88 9.46 -3.88
C THR A 50 39.85 9.48 -2.34
N PHE A 51 39.65 8.31 -1.69
CA PHE A 51 40.63 7.54 -0.88
C PHE A 51 39.98 6.36 -0.10
N THR A 52 40.86 5.49 0.40
CA THR A 52 40.79 4.04 0.60
C THR A 52 40.50 3.57 2.05
N ILE A 53 40.28 2.25 2.19
CA ILE A 53 40.62 1.34 3.32
C ILE A 53 39.56 1.02 4.41
N ALA A 54 39.48 -0.29 4.65
CA ALA A 54 38.59 -1.07 5.50
C ALA A 54 38.79 -0.92 7.03
N LYS A 55 37.76 -1.32 7.81
CA LYS A 55 37.93 -2.18 8.99
C LYS A 55 36.63 -2.85 9.44
N ARG A 56 36.79 -4.13 9.78
CA ARG A 56 35.83 -5.14 10.23
C ARG A 56 35.52 -4.93 11.72
N GLY A 57 34.23 -4.96 12.07
CA GLY A 57 33.74 -5.00 13.45
C GLY A 57 32.38 -5.69 13.46
N GLU A 58 32.31 -6.85 14.11
CA GLU A 58 31.13 -7.70 14.18
C GLU A 58 29.98 -6.98 14.92
N SER A 59 28.93 -6.68 14.17
CA SER A 59 27.59 -6.43 14.68
C SER A 59 26.67 -7.37 13.93
N MET A 60 25.79 -8.08 14.64
CA MET A 60 24.78 -8.94 14.04
C MET A 60 23.78 -8.04 13.31
N ASP A 61 24.15 -7.69 12.07
CA ASP A 61 23.52 -6.66 11.25
C ASP A 61 22.16 -7.17 10.77
N MET A 62 21.08 -6.43 11.07
CA MET A 62 19.76 -6.59 10.43
C MET A 62 19.80 -6.39 8.89
N LYS A 63 20.99 -6.23 8.29
CA LYS A 63 21.23 -6.18 6.85
C LYS A 63 21.17 -7.55 6.16
N SER A 64 21.13 -8.67 6.91
CA SER A 64 20.97 -9.99 6.29
C SER A 64 19.58 -10.22 5.69
N THR A 65 18.54 -9.51 6.14
CA THR A 65 17.21 -9.60 5.53
C THR A 65 17.11 -8.77 4.24
N THR A 66 17.98 -7.76 4.05
CA THR A 66 17.97 -6.90 2.86
C THR A 66 18.87 -7.41 1.75
N SER A 67 19.93 -8.16 2.06
CA SER A 67 20.87 -8.69 1.07
C SER A 67 20.29 -9.82 0.19
N PHE A 68 19.20 -10.47 0.60
CA PHE A 68 18.55 -11.53 -0.20
C PHE A 68 17.64 -11.00 -1.33
N LEU A 69 17.31 -9.71 -1.34
CA LEU A 69 16.58 -9.08 -2.46
C LEU A 69 17.52 -8.64 -3.60
N SER A 70 18.84 -8.77 -3.42
CA SER A 70 19.89 -8.28 -4.34
C SER A 70 20.11 -9.15 -5.59
N GLY A 71 19.32 -10.21 -5.80
CA GLY A 71 19.49 -11.14 -6.94
C GLY A 71 18.85 -10.69 -8.26
N ARG A 72 18.09 -9.60 -8.27
CA ARG A 72 17.65 -8.94 -9.51
C ARG A 72 18.55 -7.74 -9.78
N ALA A 73 18.91 -7.51 -11.04
CA ALA A 73 19.25 -6.17 -11.50
C ALA A 73 18.19 -5.21 -10.92
N PRO A 74 18.56 -4.00 -10.44
CA PRO A 74 17.62 -3.12 -9.77
C PRO A 74 16.57 -2.63 -10.78
N GLU A 75 15.55 -3.45 -11.06
CA GLU A 75 14.26 -2.96 -11.49
C GLU A 75 13.90 -1.93 -10.43
N GLN A 76 13.98 -0.66 -10.82
CA GLN A 76 13.66 0.47 -9.97
C GLN A 76 12.32 0.17 -9.31
N ILE A 77 12.36 -0.16 -8.03
CA ILE A 77 11.15 -0.44 -7.26
C ILE A 77 10.40 0.89 -7.25
N ARG A 78 9.32 0.97 -8.02
CA ARG A 78 8.51 2.18 -8.09
C ARG A 78 7.87 2.44 -6.73
N PRO A 79 7.61 3.71 -6.35
CA PRO A 79 6.80 4.02 -5.18
C PRO A 79 5.41 3.37 -5.20
N PHE A 80 4.85 3.09 -4.03
CA PHE A 80 3.58 2.39 -3.84
C PHE A 80 2.45 3.10 -4.54
N HIS A 81 2.42 4.42 -4.41
CA HIS A 81 1.41 5.24 -5.02
C HIS A 81 1.47 5.19 -6.54
N GLU A 82 2.65 5.08 -7.16
CA GLU A 82 2.76 4.97 -8.62
C GLU A 82 2.17 3.65 -9.11
N SER A 83 2.58 2.53 -8.52
CA SER A 83 2.02 1.21 -8.86
C SER A 83 0.51 1.16 -8.63
N PHE A 84 0.05 1.75 -7.52
CA PHE A 84 -1.36 1.83 -7.20
C PHE A 84 -2.14 2.71 -8.18
N MET A 85 -1.64 3.89 -8.54
CA MET A 85 -2.29 4.79 -9.50
C MET A 85 -2.36 4.16 -10.90
N GLU A 86 -1.28 3.53 -11.35
CA GLU A 86 -1.24 2.83 -12.64
C GLU A 86 -2.33 1.74 -12.68
N SER A 87 -2.41 0.92 -11.64
CA SER A 87 -3.45 -0.11 -11.52
C SER A 87 -4.85 0.50 -11.40
N PHE A 88 -5.01 1.54 -10.58
CA PHE A 88 -6.31 2.19 -10.34
C PHE A 88 -6.90 2.81 -11.60
N PHE A 89 -6.08 3.49 -12.41
CA PHE A 89 -6.57 4.10 -13.65
C PHE A 89 -6.78 3.10 -14.79
N LYS A 90 -6.27 1.87 -14.68
CA LYS A 90 -6.67 0.77 -15.56
C LYS A 90 -8.14 0.39 -15.33
N TYR A 91 -8.58 0.38 -14.07
CA TYR A 91 -9.97 0.04 -13.69
C TYR A 91 -10.92 1.23 -13.72
N CYS A 92 -10.43 2.44 -13.44
CA CYS A 92 -11.23 3.66 -13.35
C CYS A 92 -10.60 4.81 -14.18
N PRO A 93 -10.54 4.67 -15.51
CA PRO A 93 -9.84 5.63 -16.37
C PRO A 93 -10.46 7.05 -16.34
N ASP A 94 -11.77 7.14 -16.13
CA ASP A 94 -12.53 8.41 -16.07
C ASP A 94 -12.20 9.26 -14.84
N LEU A 95 -11.60 8.66 -13.80
CA LEU A 95 -11.20 9.36 -12.59
C LEU A 95 -9.81 10.00 -12.70
N LYS A 96 -9.03 9.69 -13.74
CA LYS A 96 -7.64 10.17 -13.90
C LYS A 96 -7.51 11.70 -13.86
N SER A 97 -8.42 12.42 -14.52
CA SER A 97 -8.41 13.89 -14.54
C SER A 97 -8.90 14.54 -13.24
N LYS A 98 -9.62 13.78 -12.40
CA LYS A 98 -10.20 14.25 -11.13
C LYS A 98 -9.31 13.94 -9.93
N PHE A 99 -8.26 13.16 -10.15
CA PHE A 99 -7.42 12.64 -9.08
C PHE A 99 -6.40 13.71 -8.62
N PRO A 100 -6.18 13.87 -7.30
CA PRO A 100 -5.19 14.83 -6.81
C PRO A 100 -3.77 14.47 -7.27
N SER A 101 -2.97 15.49 -7.56
CA SER A 101 -1.54 15.33 -7.86
C SER A 101 -0.70 14.95 -6.63
N ASN A 102 -1.24 15.14 -5.42
CA ASN A 102 -0.55 14.77 -4.17
C ASN A 102 -0.71 13.27 -3.86
N TYR A 103 0.00 12.44 -4.62
CA TYR A 103 -0.03 10.98 -4.45
C TYR A 103 0.53 10.50 -3.10
N SER A 104 1.39 11.30 -2.44
CA SER A 104 1.92 10.98 -1.11
C SER A 104 0.83 10.95 -0.03
N LEU A 105 -0.18 11.83 -0.13
CA LEU A 105 -1.30 11.87 0.79
C LEU A 105 -2.18 10.63 0.62
N VAL A 106 -2.45 10.26 -0.64
CA VAL A 106 -3.23 9.07 -0.99
C VAL A 106 -2.56 7.81 -0.46
N SER A 107 -1.24 7.68 -0.62
CA SER A 107 -0.48 6.57 -0.06
C SER A 107 -0.64 6.47 1.46
N ARG A 108 -0.48 7.58 2.18
CA ARG A 108 -0.63 7.61 3.65
C ARG A 108 -2.04 7.24 4.10
N MET A 109 -3.06 7.69 3.36
CA MET A 109 -4.46 7.35 3.63
C MET A 109 -4.71 5.85 3.47
N ILE A 110 -4.25 5.25 2.36
CA ILE A 110 -4.35 3.81 2.10
C ILE A 110 -3.64 3.01 3.19
N GLN A 111 -2.40 3.39 3.51
CA GLN A 111 -1.62 2.71 4.55
C GLN A 111 -2.30 2.79 5.92
N THR A 112 -2.89 3.94 6.27
CA THR A 112 -3.65 4.12 7.50
C THR A 112 -4.88 3.21 7.52
N PHE A 113 -5.62 3.13 6.41
CA PHE A 113 -6.81 2.30 6.31
C PHE A 113 -6.48 0.81 6.49
N ILE A 114 -5.48 0.31 5.75
CA ILE A 114 -5.00 -1.06 5.84
C ILE A 114 -4.54 -1.39 7.26
N SER A 115 -3.73 -0.53 7.86
CA SER A 115 -3.20 -0.78 9.20
C SER A 115 -4.32 -0.86 10.25
N ASN A 116 -5.34 -0.01 10.16
CA ASN A 116 -6.50 -0.08 11.05
C ASN A 116 -7.35 -1.32 10.82
N SER A 117 -7.55 -1.73 9.56
CA SER A 117 -8.29 -2.95 9.23
C SER A 117 -7.60 -4.22 9.71
N ILE A 118 -6.28 -4.32 9.58
CA ILE A 118 -5.49 -5.46 10.09
C ILE A 118 -5.56 -5.53 11.63
N GLU A 119 -5.54 -4.38 12.30
CA GLU A 119 -5.68 -4.32 13.75
C GLU A 119 -7.11 -4.51 14.25
N THR A 120 -8.06 -4.87 13.37
CA THR A 120 -9.48 -5.08 13.69
C THR A 120 -10.11 -3.87 14.40
N LYS A 121 -9.58 -2.68 14.14
CA LYS A 121 -10.14 -1.43 14.67
C LYS A 121 -11.40 -1.09 13.89
N ASP A 122 -12.36 -0.46 14.55
CA ASP A 122 -13.53 0.07 13.86
C ASP A 122 -13.08 1.13 12.84
N VAL A 123 -13.18 0.79 11.56
CA VAL A 123 -12.85 1.67 10.44
C VAL A 123 -13.99 2.60 10.05
N SER A 124 -15.15 2.54 10.70
CA SER A 124 -16.33 3.33 10.35
C SER A 124 -16.06 4.85 10.39
N LYS A 125 -15.36 5.34 11.41
CA LYS A 125 -14.98 6.76 11.53
C LYS A 125 -14.04 7.20 10.41
N LEU A 126 -13.09 6.34 10.07
CA LEU A 126 -12.12 6.59 9.00
C LEU A 126 -12.82 6.56 7.63
N ALA A 127 -13.66 5.54 7.40
CA ALA A 127 -14.51 5.41 6.22
C ALA A 127 -15.40 6.64 6.02
N LYS A 128 -16.07 7.11 7.08
CA LYS A 128 -16.90 8.30 7.04
C LYS A 128 -16.10 9.57 6.69
N SER A 129 -14.91 9.74 7.27
CA SER A 129 -14.04 10.88 6.96
C SER A 129 -13.65 10.90 5.48
N PHE A 130 -13.25 9.75 4.93
CA PHE A 130 -12.93 9.64 3.51
C PHE A 130 -14.17 9.73 2.63
N ALA A 131 -15.29 9.15 3.00
CA ALA A 131 -16.54 9.28 2.25
C ALA A 131 -16.92 10.75 2.05
N LYS A 132 -16.79 11.59 3.09
CA LYS A 132 -17.00 13.06 2.99
C LYS A 132 -16.09 13.72 1.96
N SER A 133 -14.79 13.41 1.97
CA SER A 133 -13.85 14.01 1.01
C SER A 133 -14.17 13.63 -0.44
N HIS A 134 -14.82 12.48 -0.64
CA HIS A 134 -15.17 11.97 -1.96
C HIS A 134 -16.53 12.43 -2.49
N GLN A 135 -17.40 13.06 -1.67
CA GLN A 135 -18.78 13.42 -2.08
C GLN A 135 -18.83 14.23 -3.37
N LYS A 136 -17.91 15.20 -3.54
CA LYS A 136 -17.84 16.07 -4.72
C LYS A 136 -17.49 15.37 -6.03
N HIS A 137 -17.07 14.10 -5.99
CA HIS A 137 -16.54 13.40 -7.16
C HIS A 137 -17.57 12.50 -7.88
N ASN A 138 -18.81 12.45 -7.39
CA ASN A 138 -19.89 11.64 -7.99
C ASN A 138 -19.46 10.20 -8.29
N LEU A 139 -18.85 9.55 -7.30
CA LEU A 139 -18.40 8.17 -7.41
C LEU A 139 -19.60 7.22 -7.57
N LYS A 140 -19.34 6.13 -8.29
CA LYS A 140 -20.26 5.02 -8.50
C LYS A 140 -19.68 3.73 -7.90
N SER A 141 -20.49 2.70 -7.74
CA SER A 141 -20.07 1.41 -7.17
C SER A 141 -18.89 0.79 -7.92
N GLU A 142 -18.83 0.97 -9.24
CA GLU A 142 -17.75 0.46 -10.08
C GLU A 142 -16.39 1.07 -9.72
N HIS A 143 -16.38 2.33 -9.24
CA HIS A 143 -15.14 2.99 -8.81
C HIS A 143 -14.59 2.38 -7.52
N PHE A 144 -15.48 1.97 -6.62
CA PHE A 144 -15.10 1.28 -5.38
C PHE A 144 -14.56 -0.12 -5.71
N GLN A 145 -15.22 -0.85 -6.59
CA GLN A 145 -14.71 -2.14 -7.07
C GLN A 145 -13.32 -1.99 -7.73
N GLY A 146 -13.15 -1.02 -8.63
CA GLY A 146 -11.86 -0.74 -9.27
C GLY A 146 -10.75 -0.37 -8.28
N PHE A 147 -11.09 0.36 -7.21
CA PHE A 147 -10.16 0.60 -6.10
C PHE A 147 -9.73 -0.70 -5.40
N SER A 148 -10.67 -1.61 -5.12
CA SER A 148 -10.38 -2.90 -4.47
C SER A 148 -9.44 -3.77 -5.31
N GLU A 149 -9.73 -3.87 -6.61
CA GLU A 149 -8.91 -4.62 -7.57
C GLU A 149 -7.51 -4.01 -7.68
N ALA A 150 -7.43 -2.69 -7.85
CA ALA A 150 -6.16 -1.99 -7.95
C ALA A 150 -5.28 -2.15 -6.72
N LEU A 151 -5.88 -2.08 -5.53
CA LEU A 151 -5.15 -2.25 -4.27
C LEU A 151 -4.64 -3.69 -4.11
N SER A 152 -5.47 -4.68 -4.47
CA SER A 152 -5.11 -6.09 -4.41
C SER A 152 -3.98 -6.42 -5.37
N ASP A 153 -4.05 -5.94 -6.61
CA ASP A 153 -3.02 -6.13 -7.63
C ASP A 153 -1.70 -5.47 -7.23
N THR A 154 -1.76 -4.27 -6.63
CA THR A 154 -0.58 -3.55 -6.13
C THR A 154 0.12 -4.33 -5.01
N ILE A 155 -0.66 -4.87 -4.06
CA ILE A 155 -0.12 -5.69 -2.97
C ILE A 155 0.49 -6.97 -3.54
N GLN A 156 -0.20 -7.66 -4.44
CA GLN A 156 0.29 -8.88 -5.08
C GLN A 156 1.62 -8.62 -5.81
N SER A 157 1.70 -7.56 -6.62
CA SER A 157 2.92 -7.18 -7.32
C SER A 157 4.09 -6.94 -6.36
N ARG A 158 3.85 -6.32 -5.20
CA ARG A 158 4.88 -6.04 -4.20
C ARG A 158 5.31 -7.24 -3.38
N LEU A 159 4.40 -8.18 -3.12
CA LEU A 159 4.75 -9.44 -2.48
C LEU A 159 5.60 -10.31 -3.40
N GLY A 160 5.42 -10.20 -4.72
CA GLY A 160 6.17 -10.97 -5.71
C GLY A 160 6.09 -12.46 -5.41
N LYS A 161 7.25 -13.12 -5.26
CA LYS A 161 7.34 -14.55 -4.94
C LYS A 161 6.75 -14.94 -3.57
N PHE A 162 6.58 -13.99 -2.65
CA PHE A 162 5.98 -14.24 -1.34
C PHE A 162 4.45 -14.19 -1.38
N GLY A 163 3.85 -13.73 -2.48
CA GLY A 163 2.40 -13.65 -2.67
C GLY A 163 1.81 -15.00 -3.06
N THR A 164 1.70 -15.94 -2.12
CA THR A 164 1.00 -17.21 -2.35
C THR A 164 -0.46 -16.99 -2.74
N ILE A 165 -1.08 -17.96 -3.42
CA ILE A 165 -2.50 -17.88 -3.81
C ILE A 165 -3.40 -17.60 -2.61
N GLU A 166 -3.13 -18.24 -1.48
CA GLU A 166 -3.87 -18.08 -0.23
C GLU A 166 -3.69 -16.68 0.37
N LEU A 167 -2.46 -16.16 0.38
CA LEU A 167 -2.18 -14.81 0.87
C LEU A 167 -2.85 -13.74 0.00
N VAL A 168 -2.83 -13.92 -1.33
CA VAL A 168 -3.53 -13.02 -2.26
C VAL A 168 -5.04 -13.05 -2.03
N LYS A 169 -5.64 -14.23 -1.81
CA LYS A 169 -7.06 -14.34 -1.43
C LYS A 169 -7.37 -13.61 -0.13
N ILE A 170 -6.53 -13.79 0.90
CA ILE A 170 -6.65 -13.08 2.19
C ILE A 170 -6.60 -11.56 1.99
N TRP A 171 -5.68 -11.06 1.16
CA TRP A 171 -5.60 -9.64 0.85
C TRP A 171 -6.81 -9.13 0.10
N ARG A 172 -7.33 -9.89 -0.88
CA ARG A 172 -8.57 -9.54 -1.60
C ARG A 172 -9.78 -9.45 -0.66
N ASP A 173 -9.90 -10.32 0.33
CA ASP A 173 -10.95 -10.20 1.34
C ASP A 173 -10.84 -8.91 2.16
N VAL A 174 -9.61 -8.55 2.55
CA VAL A 174 -9.33 -7.35 3.35
C VAL A 174 -9.61 -6.09 2.55
N THR A 175 -9.11 -5.99 1.33
CA THR A 175 -9.36 -4.84 0.44
C THR A 175 -10.85 -4.68 0.15
N ASN A 176 -11.56 -5.79 -0.11
CA ASN A 176 -13.01 -5.77 -0.27
C ASN A 176 -13.74 -5.29 0.98
N THR A 177 -13.30 -5.71 2.17
CA THR A 177 -13.89 -5.26 3.44
C THR A 177 -13.71 -3.76 3.65
N ILE A 178 -12.50 -3.26 3.36
CA ILE A 178 -12.14 -1.84 3.41
C ILE A 178 -13.04 -1.02 2.49
N VAL A 179 -13.14 -1.45 1.24
CA VAL A 179 -13.88 -0.75 0.20
C VAL A 179 -15.37 -0.76 0.48
N LYS A 180 -15.94 -1.88 0.93
CA LYS A 180 -17.37 -1.95 1.30
C LYS A 180 -17.70 -1.01 2.46
N ALA A 181 -16.81 -0.86 3.44
CA ALA A 181 -17.00 0.09 4.53
C ALA A 181 -17.02 1.54 4.00
N LEU A 182 -16.12 1.87 3.08
CA LEU A 182 -16.06 3.20 2.45
C LEU A 182 -17.28 3.46 1.56
N GLU A 183 -17.64 2.52 0.70
CA GLU A 183 -18.80 2.59 -0.20
C GLU A 183 -20.10 2.80 0.57
N LYS A 184 -20.31 2.02 1.65
CA LYS A 184 -21.47 2.15 2.53
C LYS A 184 -21.59 3.56 3.10
N GLU A 185 -20.52 4.11 3.67
CA GLU A 185 -20.54 5.46 4.22
C GLU A 185 -20.71 6.53 3.12
N TYR A 186 -20.13 6.31 1.93
CA TYR A 186 -20.29 7.20 0.78
C TYR A 186 -21.75 7.34 0.35
N PHE A 187 -22.44 6.23 0.08
CA PHE A 187 -23.83 6.27 -0.37
C PHE A 187 -24.80 6.70 0.73
N LYS A 188 -24.49 6.40 1.99
CA LYS A 188 -25.23 6.95 3.14
C LYS A 188 -25.16 8.47 3.18
N LEU A 189 -23.99 9.06 2.97
CA LEU A 189 -23.84 10.53 2.95
C LEU A 189 -24.49 11.15 1.71
N LYS A 190 -24.36 10.50 0.54
CA LYS A 190 -24.97 10.98 -0.71
C LYS A 190 -26.50 11.07 -0.63
N THR A 191 -27.15 10.09 -0.01
CA THR A 191 -28.62 10.11 0.20
C THR A 191 -29.07 11.15 1.21
N GLN A 192 -28.23 11.49 2.19
CA GLN A 192 -28.51 12.54 3.18
C GLN A 192 -28.34 13.96 2.63
N SER A 193 -27.41 14.17 1.70
CA SER A 193 -27.15 15.48 1.08
C SER A 193 -28.07 15.82 -0.10
N GLY A 194 -28.88 14.86 -0.57
CA GLY A 194 -29.86 15.05 -1.64
C GLY A 194 -31.29 15.34 -1.17
N ARG A 195 -31.46 15.59 0.14
CA ARG A 195 -32.68 16.15 0.75
C ARG A 195 -32.40 17.60 1.14
#